data_AF-A0A534AHL0-F1
#
_entry.id   AF-A0A534AHL0-F1
#
_cell.length_a   1.000
_cell.length_b   1.000
_cell.length_c   1.000
_cell.angle_alpha   90.00
_cell.angle_beta   90.00
_cell.angle_gamma   90.00
#
_symmetry.space_group_name_H-M   'P 1'
#
loop_
_entity.id
_entity.type
_entity.pdbx_description
1 polymer ?
#
loop_
_entity_poly.entity_id
_entity_poly.type
_entity_poly.pdbx_seq_one_letter_code
_entity_poly.pdbx_strand_id
1 'polypeptide(L)'
;MRSLLVPAVAAALAAALSGCSQQSRQHAADERLAAIYSSEWKWRTDQLPDDEDSTRPLADHLPKVDAATQDMRRKYWEAVLRRVEAIPRASLSAKEQVNYDIYRAQIAVLIAN
;
A
#
# COMPACT_ATOMS: atom_id res chain seq x y z
N MET A 1 36.39 2.38 45.13
CA MET A 1 35.61 3.08 44.07
C MET A 1 35.23 2.04 43.03
N ARG A 2 34.02 1.47 43.14
CA ARG A 2 33.54 0.38 42.25
C ARG A 2 33.08 0.99 40.92
N SER A 3 33.70 0.56 39.84
CA SER A 3 33.41 0.97 38.45
C SER A 3 31.92 0.81 38.12
N LEU A 4 31.23 1.93 37.91
CA LEU A 4 29.86 2.01 37.38
C LEU A 4 29.82 2.19 35.85
N LEU A 5 30.94 2.02 35.15
CA LEU A 5 31.06 2.31 33.70
C LEU A 5 30.61 1.18 32.77
N VAL A 6 30.41 -0.05 33.27
CA VAL A 6 30.10 -1.22 32.42
C VAL A 6 28.62 -1.32 31.96
N PRO A 7 27.58 -0.92 32.73
CA PRO A 7 26.19 -1.13 32.27
C PRO A 7 25.74 -0.13 31.19
N ALA A 8 26.40 1.04 31.10
CA ALA A 8 26.02 2.09 30.15
C ALA A 8 26.36 1.73 28.69
N VAL A 9 27.45 1.01 28.46
CA VAL A 9 27.87 0.60 27.11
C VAL A 9 26.99 -0.54 26.58
N ALA A 10 26.59 -1.48 27.45
CA ALA A 10 25.72 -2.60 27.08
C ALA A 10 24.29 -2.13 26.68
N ALA A 11 23.74 -1.12 27.36
CA ALA A 11 22.43 -0.56 27.05
C ALA A 11 22.40 0.19 25.71
N ALA A 12 23.50 0.86 25.32
CA ALA A 12 23.60 1.58 24.06
C ALA A 12 23.64 0.66 22.82
N LEU A 13 24.29 -0.52 22.92
CA LEU A 13 24.31 -1.50 21.83
C LEU A 13 22.94 -2.18 21.61
N ALA A 14 22.18 -2.46 22.67
CA ALA A 14 20.86 -3.08 22.56
C ALA A 14 19.81 -2.17 21.88
N ALA A 15 19.90 -0.86 22.12
CA ALA A 15 19.04 0.14 21.48
C ALA A 15 19.32 0.28 19.96
N ALA A 16 20.60 0.23 19.56
CA ALA A 16 20.99 0.35 18.15
C ALA A 16 20.53 -0.85 17.29
N LEU A 17 20.59 -2.07 17.82
CA LEU A 17 20.15 -3.30 17.13
C LEU A 17 18.61 -3.36 16.95
N SER A 18 17.87 -2.79 17.91
CA SER A 18 16.40 -2.73 17.86
C SER A 18 15.88 -1.73 16.82
N GLY A 19 16.58 -0.61 16.62
CA GLY A 19 16.20 0.39 15.62
C GLY A 19 16.35 -0.10 14.17
N CYS A 20 17.43 -0.83 13.87
CA CYS A 20 17.71 -1.32 12.51
C CYS A 20 16.66 -2.36 12.04
N SER A 21 16.20 -3.23 12.95
CA SER A 21 15.16 -4.23 12.67
C SER A 21 13.74 -3.66 12.59
N GLN A 22 13.48 -2.50 13.18
CA GLN A 22 12.23 -1.77 12.99
C GLN A 22 12.20 -1.07 11.63
N GLN A 23 13.29 -0.41 11.25
CA GLN A 23 13.41 0.28 9.96
C GLN A 23 13.27 -0.69 8.78
N SER A 24 13.89 -1.87 8.85
CA SER A 24 13.78 -2.88 7.77
C SER A 24 12.35 -3.44 7.64
N ARG A 25 11.66 -3.65 8.77
CA ARG A 25 10.25 -4.07 8.76
C ARG A 25 9.33 -2.99 8.18
N GLN A 26 9.59 -1.73 8.49
CA GLN A 26 8.84 -0.61 7.90
C GLN A 26 9.07 -0.52 6.39
N HIS A 27 10.32 -0.67 5.93
CA HIS A 27 10.64 -0.69 4.50
C HIS A 27 9.88 -1.80 3.76
N ALA A 28 9.89 -3.02 4.31
CA ALA A 28 9.17 -4.15 3.71
C ALA A 28 7.64 -3.94 3.69
N ALA A 29 7.07 -3.31 4.73
CA ALA A 29 5.65 -2.99 4.77
C ALA A 29 5.28 -1.91 3.74
N ASP A 30 6.13 -0.89 3.59
CA ASP A 30 5.95 0.18 2.61
C ASP A 30 6.01 -0.38 1.18
N GLU A 31 7.01 -1.20 0.86
CA GLU A 31 7.12 -1.88 -0.43
C GLU A 31 5.91 -2.76 -0.74
N ARG A 32 5.37 -3.45 0.27
CA ARG A 32 4.17 -4.28 0.11
C ARG A 32 2.95 -3.43 -0.22
N LEU A 33 2.77 -2.28 0.43
CA LEU A 33 1.67 -1.36 0.08
C LEU A 33 1.86 -0.80 -1.33
N ALA A 34 3.09 -0.40 -1.68
CA ALA A 34 3.45 0.11 -2.99
C ALA A 34 3.16 -0.88 -4.12
N ALA A 35 3.50 -2.14 -3.92
CA ALA A 35 3.18 -3.19 -4.86
C ALA A 35 1.66 -3.36 -5.05
N ILE A 36 0.86 -3.22 -3.99
CA ILE A 36 -0.60 -3.33 -4.09
C ILE A 36 -1.16 -2.19 -4.95
N TYR A 37 -0.92 -0.93 -4.59
CA TYR A 37 -1.52 0.19 -5.33
C TYR A 37 -1.01 0.26 -6.77
N SER A 38 0.25 -0.11 -7.02
CA SER A 38 0.81 -0.10 -8.39
C SER A 38 0.18 -1.19 -9.26
N SER A 39 -0.01 -2.39 -8.71
CA SER A 39 -0.64 -3.50 -9.42
C SER A 39 -2.11 -3.22 -9.74
N GLU A 40 -2.84 -2.65 -8.78
CA GLU A 40 -4.25 -2.30 -8.98
C GLU A 40 -4.41 -1.14 -9.95
N TRP A 41 -3.57 -0.10 -9.87
CA TRP A 41 -3.61 1.01 -10.81
C TRP A 41 -3.38 0.55 -12.25
N LYS A 42 -2.37 -0.31 -12.46
CA LYS A 42 -2.14 -0.93 -13.77
C LYS A 42 -3.38 -1.68 -14.25
N TRP A 43 -3.98 -2.52 -13.41
CA TRP A 43 -5.18 -3.24 -13.79
C TRP A 43 -6.35 -2.29 -14.11
N ARG A 44 -6.56 -1.24 -13.30
CA ARG A 44 -7.67 -0.30 -13.45
C ARG A 44 -7.56 0.51 -14.74
N THR A 45 -6.35 0.96 -15.09
CA THR A 45 -6.08 1.65 -16.38
C THR A 45 -6.29 0.74 -17.60
N ASP A 46 -6.19 -0.58 -17.44
CA ASP A 46 -6.54 -1.53 -18.50
C ASP A 46 -8.07 -1.75 -18.59
N GLN A 47 -8.81 -1.52 -17.50
CA GLN A 47 -10.28 -1.60 -17.46
C GLN A 47 -10.99 -0.31 -17.92
N LEU A 48 -10.31 0.83 -17.78
CA LEU A 48 -10.81 2.18 -18.02
C LEU A 48 -9.78 2.94 -18.86
N PRO A 49 -9.70 2.67 -20.17
CA PRO A 49 -8.68 3.25 -21.05
C PRO A 49 -8.86 4.75 -21.33
N ASP A 50 -9.92 5.38 -20.81
CA ASP A 50 -10.24 6.78 -21.07
C ASP A 50 -9.49 7.68 -20.08
N ASP A 51 -8.38 8.24 -20.55
CA ASP A 51 -7.62 9.26 -19.84
C ASP A 51 -7.17 10.30 -20.87
N GLU A 52 -7.81 11.48 -20.80
CA GLU A 52 -7.62 12.63 -21.71
C GLU A 52 -6.17 13.16 -21.68
N ASP A 53 -5.37 12.81 -20.66
CA ASP A 53 -3.97 13.21 -20.49
C ASP A 53 -2.98 12.05 -20.74
N SER A 54 -3.46 10.92 -21.29
CA SER A 54 -2.60 9.77 -21.55
C SER A 54 -1.90 9.86 -22.91
N THR A 55 -0.59 9.61 -22.93
CA THR A 55 0.17 9.34 -24.17
C THR A 55 -0.11 7.94 -24.73
N ARG A 56 -1.10 7.25 -24.17
CA ARG A 56 -1.46 5.87 -24.52
C ARG A 56 -2.25 5.85 -25.83
N PRO A 57 -2.15 4.75 -26.62
CA PRO A 57 -3.04 4.55 -27.75
C PRO A 57 -4.51 4.57 -27.29
N LEU A 58 -5.33 5.36 -27.98
CA LEU A 58 -6.77 5.35 -27.76
C LEU A 58 -7.33 3.94 -28.04
N ALA A 59 -8.16 3.44 -27.13
CA ALA A 59 -8.89 2.21 -27.38
C ALA A 59 -9.90 2.43 -28.52
N ASP A 60 -10.06 1.45 -29.40
CA ASP A 60 -11.04 1.46 -30.49
C ASP A 60 -12.47 1.13 -30.03
N HIS A 61 -12.67 1.01 -28.72
CA HIS A 61 -13.92 0.65 -28.08
C HIS A 61 -14.13 1.43 -26.78
N LEU A 62 -15.39 1.67 -26.43
CA LEU A 62 -15.76 2.26 -25.15
C LEU A 62 -15.63 1.23 -24.01
N PRO A 63 -15.41 1.69 -22.76
CA PRO A 63 -15.40 0.81 -21.59
C PRO A 63 -16.74 0.06 -21.43
N LYS A 64 -16.66 -1.21 -21.05
CA LYS A 64 -17.86 -1.97 -20.68
C LYS A 64 -18.44 -1.49 -19.35
N VAL A 65 -19.77 -1.33 -19.32
CA VAL A 65 -20.54 -0.87 -18.15
C VAL A 65 -21.68 -1.82 -17.78
N ASP A 66 -21.69 -3.03 -18.34
CA ASP A 66 -22.69 -4.06 -18.00
C ASP A 66 -22.52 -4.59 -16.57
N ALA A 67 -23.60 -5.17 -16.03
CA ALA A 67 -23.65 -5.64 -14.65
C ALA A 67 -22.60 -6.71 -14.32
N ALA A 68 -22.26 -7.58 -15.28
CA ALA A 68 -21.27 -8.63 -15.06
C ALA A 68 -19.86 -8.04 -14.95
N THR A 69 -19.54 -7.06 -15.80
CA THR A 69 -18.29 -6.30 -15.73
C THR A 69 -18.19 -5.52 -14.41
N GLN A 70 -19.26 -4.87 -13.95
CA GLN A 70 -19.22 -4.16 -12.66
C GLN A 70 -19.03 -5.10 -11.47
N ASP A 71 -19.69 -6.27 -11.45
CA ASP A 71 -19.49 -7.28 -10.40
C ASP A 71 -18.05 -7.82 -10.38
N MET A 72 -17.46 -8.04 -11.55
CA MET A 72 -16.05 -8.45 -11.67
C MET A 72 -15.10 -7.38 -11.11
N ARG A 73 -15.33 -6.09 -11.41
CA ARG A 73 -14.53 -4.98 -10.84
C ARG A 73 -14.68 -4.88 -9.34
N ARG A 74 -15.92 -4.93 -8.81
CA ARG A 74 -16.20 -4.92 -7.37
C ARG A 74 -15.44 -6.03 -6.65
N LYS A 75 -15.53 -7.28 -7.13
CA LYS A 75 -14.82 -8.42 -6.54
C LYS A 75 -13.30 -8.24 -6.54
N TYR A 76 -12.75 -7.67 -7.60
CA TYR A 76 -11.32 -7.34 -7.67
C TYR A 76 -10.95 -6.31 -6.60
N TRP A 77 -11.71 -5.21 -6.48
CA TRP A 77 -11.47 -4.19 -5.48
C TRP A 77 -11.67 -4.67 -4.04
N GLU A 78 -12.66 -5.52 -3.77
CA GLU A 78 -12.80 -6.19 -2.47
C GLU A 78 -11.55 -7.01 -2.12
N ALA A 79 -10.97 -7.72 -3.10
CA ALA A 79 -9.73 -8.46 -2.90
C ALA A 79 -8.53 -7.53 -2.64
N VAL A 80 -8.45 -6.40 -3.33
CA VAL A 80 -7.45 -5.36 -3.07
C VAL A 80 -7.60 -4.79 -1.68
N LEU A 81 -8.82 -4.42 -1.27
CA LEU A 81 -9.10 -3.88 0.06
C LEU A 81 -8.64 -4.84 1.16
N ARG A 82 -8.95 -6.14 1.03
CA ARG A 82 -8.45 -7.16 1.97
C ARG A 82 -6.93 -7.22 2.04
N ARG A 83 -6.23 -7.07 0.90
CA ARG A 83 -4.75 -7.05 0.86
C ARG A 83 -4.19 -5.80 1.54
N VAL A 84 -4.82 -4.65 1.35
CA VAL A 84 -4.45 -3.39 2.02
C VAL A 84 -4.67 -3.53 3.53
N GLU A 85 -5.84 -3.98 3.97
CA GLU A 85 -6.19 -4.12 5.40
C GLU A 85 -5.34 -5.16 6.13
N ALA A 86 -4.74 -6.11 5.41
CA ALA A 86 -3.77 -7.07 5.94
C ALA A 86 -2.38 -6.47 6.21
N ILE A 87 -2.15 -5.18 5.92
CA ILE A 87 -0.95 -4.44 6.31
C ILE A 87 -1.28 -3.66 7.58
N PRO A 88 -0.64 -3.96 8.72
CA PRO A 88 -0.82 -3.17 9.93
C PRO A 88 -0.39 -1.72 9.67
N ARG A 89 -1.30 -0.75 9.83
CA ARG A 89 -0.99 0.67 9.62
C ARG A 89 0.23 1.14 10.43
N ALA A 90 0.39 0.64 11.66
CA ALA A 90 1.53 0.98 12.52
C ALA A 90 2.87 0.40 12.06
N SER A 91 2.88 -0.59 11.15
CA SER A 91 4.13 -1.10 10.55
C SER A 91 4.60 -0.28 9.37
N LEU A 92 3.85 0.73 8.94
CA LEU A 92 4.23 1.61 7.83
C LEU A 92 5.04 2.81 8.33
N SER A 93 5.87 3.38 7.45
CA SER A 93 6.48 4.69 7.69
C SER A 93 5.41 5.78 7.79
N ALA A 94 5.74 6.93 8.39
CA ALA A 94 4.76 8.01 8.60
C ALA A 94 4.17 8.52 7.28
N LYS A 95 4.98 8.59 6.22
CA LYS A 95 4.52 8.94 4.87
C LYS A 95 3.55 7.88 4.33
N GLU A 96 3.92 6.61 4.46
CA GLU A 96 3.15 5.52 3.87
C GLU A 96 1.84 5.24 4.63
N GLN A 97 1.74 5.64 5.90
CA GLN A 97 0.47 5.68 6.63
C GLN A 97 -0.56 6.61 5.98
N VAL A 98 -0.12 7.77 5.45
CA VAL A 98 -1.02 8.68 4.73
C VAL A 98 -1.49 8.06 3.43
N ASN A 99 -0.57 7.46 2.66
CA ASN A 99 -0.90 6.73 1.44
C ASN A 99 -1.90 5.59 1.71
N TYR A 100 -1.69 4.84 2.78
CA TYR A 100 -2.60 3.79 3.24
C TYR A 100 -4.01 4.33 3.49
N ASP A 101 -4.15 5.40 4.27
CA ASP A 101 -5.45 5.94 4.67
C ASP A 101 -6.25 6.43 3.45
N ILE A 102 -5.57 7.15 2.54
CA ILE A 102 -6.17 7.65 1.30
C ILE A 102 -6.55 6.50 0.37
N TYR A 103 -5.61 5.59 0.11
CA TYR A 103 -5.83 4.51 -0.85
C TYR A 103 -6.90 3.53 -0.36
N ARG A 104 -6.92 3.21 0.93
CA ARG A 104 -7.97 2.38 1.53
C ARG A 104 -9.36 3.00 1.33
N ALA A 105 -9.50 4.31 1.59
CA ALA A 105 -10.76 5.02 1.39
C ALA A 105 -11.18 5.04 -0.10
N GLN A 106 -10.24 5.28 -1.01
CA GLN A 106 -10.49 5.25 -2.45
C GLN A 106 -11.04 3.89 -2.92
N ILE A 107 -10.41 2.78 -2.51
CA ILE A 107 -10.88 1.44 -2.87
C ILE A 107 -12.27 1.18 -2.29
N ALA A 108 -12.54 1.60 -1.05
CA ALA A 108 -13.87 1.46 -0.45
C ALA A 108 -14.96 2.21 -1.25
N VAL A 109 -14.66 3.41 -1.75
CA VAL A 109 -15.56 4.17 -2.63
C VAL A 109 -15.80 3.44 -3.94
N LEU A 110 -14.76 2.87 -4.56
CA LEU A 110 -14.90 2.12 -5.81
C LEU A 110 -15.76 0.85 -5.65
N ILE A 111 -15.74 0.21 -4.48
CA ILE A 111 -16.59 -0.95 -4.17
C ILE A 111 -18.07 -0.54 -4.04
N ALA A 112 -18.33 0.67 -3.54
CA ALA A 112 -19.68 1.18 -3.28
C ALA A 112 -20.36 1.82 -4.50
N ASN A 113 -19.60 2.08 -5.57
CA ASN A 113 -20.08 2.64 -6.84
C ASN A 113 -20.63 1.55 -7.78
#